data_AF-A0A2A9KFU1-F1
#
_entry.id   AF-A0A2A9KFU1-F1
#
_cell.length_a   1.000
_cell.length_b   1.000
_cell.length_c   1.000
_cell.angle_alpha   90.00
_cell.angle_beta   90.00
_cell.angle_gamma   90.00
#
_symmetry.space_group_name_H-M   'P 1'
#
loop_
_entity.id
_entity.type
_entity.pdbx_description
1 polymer ?
#
loop_
_entity_poly.entity_id
_entity_poly.type
_entity_poly.pdbx_seq_one_letter_code
_entity_poly.pdbx_strand_id
1 'polypeptide(L)'
;MTPTTRNFSMAASFVVVIAGFSAYLWLLYSAGCAGDAKGGSYGDPVRALQLESYALVPFLFALFTGTALPFMFGTYGLAGRSVVAAIFFVFVGAAFIFLGIQIEFWGIDACFNL
;
A
#
# COMPACT_ATOMS: atom_id res chain seq x y z
N MET A 1 -29.30 -5.35 -4.41
CA MET A 1 -28.75 -4.08 -3.89
C MET A 1 -29.42 -2.94 -4.63
N THR A 2 -29.90 -1.92 -3.92
CA THR A 2 -30.36 -0.68 -4.57
C THR A 2 -29.14 0.10 -5.10
N PRO A 3 -29.26 0.87 -6.19
CA PRO A 3 -28.13 1.59 -6.77
C PRO A 3 -27.45 2.54 -5.77
N THR A 4 -28.21 3.14 -4.87
CA THR A 4 -27.71 3.99 -3.77
C THR A 4 -26.85 3.22 -2.75
N THR A 5 -27.27 2.02 -2.34
CA THR A 5 -26.48 1.18 -1.41
C THR A 5 -25.20 0.65 -2.05
N ARG A 6 -25.24 0.31 -3.35
CA ARG A 6 -24.05 -0.12 -4.10
C ARG A 6 -22.99 0.98 -4.18
N ASN A 7 -23.39 2.20 -4.51
CA ASN A 7 -22.48 3.33 -4.66
C ASN A 7 -21.83 3.72 -3.33
N PHE A 8 -22.62 3.70 -2.24
CA PHE A 8 -22.09 3.96 -0.90
C PHE A 8 -21.06 2.90 -0.48
N SER A 9 -21.36 1.61 -0.70
CA SER A 9 -20.44 0.51 -0.37
C SER A 9 -19.15 0.55 -1.19
N MET A 10 -19.23 0.90 -2.47
CA MET A 10 -18.07 1.11 -3.33
C MET A 10 -17.21 2.27 -2.81
N ALA A 11 -17.81 3.43 -2.51
CA ALA A 11 -17.11 4.58 -1.98
C ALA A 11 -16.42 4.26 -0.64
N ALA A 12 -17.12 3.61 0.28
CA ALA A 12 -16.55 3.18 1.56
C ALA A 12 -15.35 2.24 1.36
N SER A 13 -15.45 1.29 0.42
CA SER A 13 -14.36 0.36 0.12
C SER A 13 -13.14 1.08 -0.48
N PHE A 14 -13.36 2.10 -1.33
CA PHE A 14 -12.27 2.95 -1.83
C PHE A 14 -11.58 3.73 -0.71
N VAL A 15 -12.33 4.28 0.25
CA VAL A 15 -11.77 4.98 1.42
C VAL A 15 -10.90 4.03 2.23
N VAL A 16 -11.32 2.78 2.42
CA VAL A 16 -10.54 1.75 3.13
C VAL A 16 -9.21 1.45 2.42
N VAL A 17 -9.25 1.29 1.08
CA VAL A 17 -8.03 1.06 0.29
C VAL A 17 -7.05 2.23 0.42
N ILE A 18 -7.54 3.47 0.29
CA ILE A 18 -6.71 4.67 0.42
C ILE A 18 -6.13 4.75 1.83
N ALA A 19 -6.95 4.61 2.86
CA ALA A 19 -6.52 4.67 4.26
C ALA A 19 -5.47 3.60 4.58
N GLY A 20 -5.62 2.37 4.06
CA GLY A 20 -4.64 1.31 4.25
C GLY A 20 -3.30 1.61 3.56
N PHE A 21 -3.30 2.09 2.32
CA PHE A 21 -2.05 2.52 1.66
C PHE A 21 -1.42 3.74 2.34
N SER A 22 -2.22 4.69 2.83
CA SER A 22 -1.71 5.82 3.61
C SER A 22 -1.08 5.38 4.93
N ALA A 23 -1.69 4.43 5.64
CA ALA A 23 -1.12 3.87 6.86
C ALA A 23 0.18 3.11 6.60
N TYR A 24 0.23 2.33 5.51
CA TYR A 24 1.46 1.68 5.05
C TYR A 24 2.59 2.70 4.81
N LEU A 25 2.33 3.72 3.99
CA LEU A 25 3.31 4.76 3.68
C LEU A 25 3.75 5.54 4.92
N TRP A 26 2.82 5.83 5.83
CA TRP A 26 3.14 6.53 7.08
C TRP A 26 4.06 5.72 8.00
N LEU A 27 3.81 4.41 8.14
CA LEU A 27 4.68 3.52 8.91
C LEU A 27 6.07 3.42 8.29
N LEU A 28 6.17 3.28 6.96
CA LEU A 28 7.44 3.27 6.25
C LEU A 28 8.21 4.59 6.39
N TYR A 29 7.51 5.72 6.32
CA TYR A 29 8.11 7.04 6.56
C TYR A 29 8.67 7.11 7.98
N SER A 30 7.88 6.72 8.99
CA SER A 30 8.33 6.73 10.38
C SER A 30 9.53 5.81 10.67
N ALA A 31 9.78 4.81 9.84
CA ALA A 31 10.88 3.86 9.99
C ALA A 31 12.23 4.39 9.50
N GLY A 32 12.29 5.55 8.83
CA GLY A 32 13.56 6.08 8.31
C GLY A 32 14.57 6.52 9.37
N CYS A 33 15.78 6.86 8.92
CA CYS A 33 16.76 7.55 9.77
C CYS A 33 16.77 9.06 9.49
N ALA A 34 17.44 9.82 10.35
CA ALA A 34 17.60 11.26 10.20
C ALA A 34 18.46 11.57 8.96
N GLY A 35 17.89 12.27 7.97
CA GLY A 35 18.57 12.66 6.72
C GLY A 35 18.21 11.82 5.49
N ASP A 36 17.49 10.71 5.67
CA ASP A 36 16.89 9.92 4.58
C ASP A 36 15.60 10.62 4.04
N ALA A 37 15.23 10.32 2.79
CA ALA A 37 13.95 10.65 2.16
C ALA A 37 12.72 10.22 2.98
N LYS A 38 12.85 9.20 3.83
CA LYS A 38 11.82 8.77 4.79
C LYS A 38 11.72 9.67 6.04
N GLY A 39 12.68 10.56 6.29
CA GLY A 39 12.60 11.58 7.34
C GLY A 39 12.53 11.06 8.77
N GLY A 40 12.88 9.80 9.02
CA GLY A 40 12.53 9.14 10.27
C GLY A 40 13.36 9.59 11.48
N SER A 41 12.69 9.62 12.64
CA SER A 41 13.19 10.20 13.89
C SER A 41 13.91 9.21 14.80
N TYR A 42 13.87 7.91 14.49
CA TYR A 42 14.15 6.89 15.50
C TYR A 42 15.62 6.51 15.63
N GLY A 43 16.45 6.66 14.60
CA GLY A 43 17.90 6.40 14.65
C GLY A 43 18.33 4.99 15.08
N ASP A 44 17.38 4.14 15.48
CA ASP A 44 17.54 2.77 15.93
C ASP A 44 17.07 1.81 14.81
N PRO A 45 18.01 1.08 14.17
CA PRO A 45 17.69 0.19 13.07
C PRO A 45 16.79 -0.98 13.48
N VAL A 46 16.80 -1.39 14.76
CA VAL A 46 15.93 -2.47 15.25
C VAL A 46 14.47 -2.00 15.30
N ARG A 47 14.25 -0.74 15.70
CA ARG A 47 12.90 -0.16 15.75
C ARG A 47 12.36 0.14 14.35
N ALA A 48 13.22 0.55 13.42
CA ALA A 48 12.88 0.73 12.01
C ALA A 48 12.35 -0.57 11.38
N LEU A 49 13.09 -1.68 11.53
CA LEU A 49 12.72 -2.98 10.98
C LEU A 49 11.37 -3.50 11.53
N GLN A 50 11.10 -3.22 12.82
CA GLN A 50 9.81 -3.53 13.41
C GLN A 50 8.66 -2.74 12.76
N LEU A 51 8.83 -1.43 12.56
CA LEU A 51 7.82 -0.59 11.92
C LEU A 51 7.54 -1.01 10.47
N GLU A 52 8.56 -1.40 9.72
CA GLU A 52 8.42 -1.94 8.36
C GLU A 52 7.63 -3.26 8.36
N SER A 53 7.90 -4.15 9.31
CA SER A 53 7.13 -5.40 9.46
C SER A 53 5.65 -5.13 9.76
N TYR A 54 5.35 -4.10 10.56
CA TYR A 54 3.98 -3.67 10.83
C TYR A 54 3.32 -3.01 9.63
N ALA A 55 4.09 -2.33 8.78
CA ALA A 55 3.60 -1.68 7.56
C ALA A 55 3.05 -2.71 6.55
N LEU A 56 3.57 -3.94 6.55
CA LEU A 56 3.09 -5.00 5.66
C LEU A 56 1.59 -5.30 5.83
N VAL A 57 1.06 -5.22 7.05
CA VAL A 57 -0.34 -5.53 7.36
C VAL A 57 -1.32 -4.58 6.64
N PRO A 58 -1.25 -3.25 6.81
CA PRO A 58 -2.13 -2.33 6.10
C PRO A 58 -1.90 -2.35 4.57
N PHE A 59 -0.68 -2.65 4.11
CA PHE A 59 -0.40 -2.83 2.68
C PHE A 59 -1.18 -4.01 2.09
N LEU A 60 -1.04 -5.21 2.67
CA LEU A 60 -1.75 -6.40 2.21
C LEU A 60 -3.26 -6.22 2.32
N PHE A 61 -3.74 -5.63 3.41
CA PHE A 61 -5.16 -5.35 3.60
C PHE A 61 -5.71 -4.41 2.51
N ALA A 62 -5.01 -3.33 2.19
CA ALA A 62 -5.39 -2.40 1.12
C ALA A 62 -5.34 -3.08 -0.27
N LEU A 63 -4.29 -3.86 -0.53
CA LEU A 63 -4.10 -4.58 -1.79
C LEU A 63 -5.23 -5.59 -2.02
N PHE A 64 -5.50 -6.46 -1.05
CA PHE A 64 -6.57 -7.45 -1.17
C PHE A 64 -7.94 -6.80 -1.28
N THR A 65 -8.22 -5.76 -0.49
CA THR A 65 -9.50 -5.03 -0.58
C THR A 65 -9.66 -4.41 -1.96
N GLY A 66 -8.61 -3.79 -2.51
CA GLY A 66 -8.62 -3.23 -3.86
C GLY A 66 -8.81 -4.27 -4.95
N THR A 67 -8.18 -5.44 -4.83
CA THR A 67 -8.38 -6.56 -5.78
C THR A 67 -9.77 -7.18 -5.73
N ALA A 68 -10.48 -7.08 -4.61
CA ALA A 68 -11.83 -7.59 -4.47
C ALA A 68 -12.88 -6.66 -5.10
N LEU A 69 -12.58 -5.36 -5.27
CA LEU A 69 -13.52 -4.37 -5.81
C LEU A 69 -14.13 -4.75 -7.16
N PRO A 70 -13.37 -5.25 -8.16
CA PRO A 70 -13.94 -5.64 -9.46
C PRO A 70 -14.93 -6.82 -9.34
N PHE A 71 -14.73 -7.72 -8.38
CA PHE A 71 -15.64 -8.85 -8.14
C PHE A 71 -16.94 -8.40 -7.45
N MET A 72 -16.86 -7.44 -6.54
CA MET A 72 -18.00 -6.93 -5.79
C MET A 72 -18.84 -5.93 -6.58
N PHE A 73 -18.21 -5.07 -7.38
CA PHE A 73 -18.87 -3.91 -8.01
C PHE A 73 -18.74 -3.85 -9.54
N GLY A 74 -17.96 -4.74 -10.16
CA GLY A 74 -17.72 -4.72 -11.60
C GLY A 74 -18.97 -5.00 -12.43
N THR A 75 -19.18 -4.21 -13.49
CA THR A 75 -20.27 -4.40 -14.45
C THR A 75 -19.91 -5.36 -15.59
N TYR A 76 -18.62 -5.66 -15.76
CA TYR A 76 -18.11 -6.60 -16.76
C TYR A 76 -18.40 -8.05 -16.38
N GLY A 77 -18.31 -8.96 -17.36
CA GLY A 77 -18.35 -10.41 -17.15
C GLY A 77 -17.17 -10.91 -16.29
N LEU A 78 -17.25 -12.15 -15.80
CA LEU A 78 -16.28 -12.74 -14.87
C LEU A 78 -14.82 -12.62 -15.36
N ALA A 79 -14.58 -12.86 -16.65
CA ALA A 79 -13.26 -12.70 -17.25
C ALA A 79 -12.74 -11.26 -17.14
N GLY A 80 -13.57 -10.27 -17.45
CA GLY A 80 -13.21 -8.85 -17.33
C GLY A 80 -12.91 -8.44 -15.89
N ARG A 81 -13.71 -8.93 -14.92
CA ARG A 81 -13.47 -8.68 -13.49
C ARG A 81 -12.12 -9.24 -13.04
N SER A 82 -11.80 -10.45 -13.49
CA SER A 82 -10.54 -11.14 -13.16
C SER A 82 -9.33 -10.39 -13.74
N VAL A 83 -9.45 -9.90 -14.98
CA VAL A 83 -8.40 -9.09 -15.61
C VAL A 83 -8.18 -7.79 -14.85
N VAL A 84 -9.24 -7.05 -14.51
CA VAL A 84 -9.11 -5.78 -13.75
C VAL A 84 -8.51 -6.03 -12.37
N ALA A 85 -8.94 -7.08 -11.67
CA ALA A 85 -8.38 -7.46 -10.37
C ALA A 85 -6.90 -7.85 -10.47
N ALA A 86 -6.52 -8.61 -11.50
CA ALA A 86 -5.14 -8.98 -11.75
C ALA A 86 -4.28 -7.75 -12.10
N ILE A 87 -4.79 -6.83 -12.93
CA ILE A 87 -4.12 -5.57 -13.23
C ILE A 87 -3.90 -4.78 -11.94
N PHE A 88 -4.92 -4.63 -11.09
CA PHE A 88 -4.77 -3.94 -9.82
C PHE A 88 -3.71 -4.62 -8.94
N PHE A 89 -3.80 -5.94 -8.74
CA PHE A 89 -2.85 -6.68 -7.90
C PHE A 89 -1.42 -6.54 -8.40
N VAL A 90 -1.21 -6.78 -9.69
CA VAL A 90 0.11 -6.80 -10.30
C VAL A 90 0.68 -5.38 -10.37
N PHE A 91 -0.04 -4.42 -10.93
CA PHE A 91 0.53 -3.08 -11.13
C PHE A 91 0.61 -2.28 -9.83
N VAL A 92 -0.44 -2.28 -9.00
CA VAL A 92 -0.40 -1.54 -7.72
C VAL A 92 0.52 -2.26 -6.74
N GLY A 93 0.40 -3.58 -6.60
CA GLY A 93 1.27 -4.36 -5.72
C GLY A 93 2.74 -4.26 -6.12
N ALA A 94 3.07 -4.47 -7.40
CA ALA A 94 4.45 -4.33 -7.87
C ALA A 94 4.95 -2.90 -7.74
N ALA A 95 4.15 -1.88 -8.07
CA ALA A 95 4.58 -0.49 -7.93
C ALA A 95 4.99 -0.18 -6.49
N PHE A 96 4.19 -0.56 -5.50
CA PHE A 96 4.53 -0.31 -4.10
C PHE A 96 5.73 -1.13 -3.60
N ILE A 97 5.91 -2.37 -4.08
CA ILE A 97 7.06 -3.21 -3.71
C ILE A 97 8.35 -2.65 -4.32
N PHE A 98 8.38 -2.41 -5.63
CA PHE A 98 9.58 -1.91 -6.32
C PHE A 98 9.92 -0.48 -5.91
N LEU A 99 8.92 0.39 -5.75
CA LEU A 99 9.14 1.74 -5.25
C LEU A 99 9.63 1.72 -3.80
N GLY A 100 9.07 0.83 -2.96
CA GLY A 100 9.54 0.64 -1.59
C GLY A 100 11.02 0.27 -1.55
N ILE A 101 11.42 -0.78 -2.28
CA ILE A 101 12.82 -1.22 -2.38
C ILE A 101 13.75 -0.08 -2.85
N GLN A 102 13.33 0.69 -3.84
CA GLN A 102 14.15 1.79 -4.36
C GLN A 102 14.36 2.90 -3.32
N ILE A 103 13.31 3.24 -2.56
CA ILE A 103 13.39 4.23 -1.49
C ILE A 103 14.28 3.71 -0.34
N GLU A 104 14.25 2.41 -0.02
CA GLU A 104 15.18 1.82 0.94
C GLU A 104 16.64 2.00 0.52
N PHE A 105 16.96 1.72 -0.75
CA PHE A 105 18.33 1.86 -1.25
C PHE A 105 18.84 3.30 -1.11
N TRP A 106 18.03 4.28 -1.50
CA TRP A 106 18.37 5.69 -1.30
C TRP A 106 18.53 6.06 0.17
N GLY A 107 17.73 5.44 1.04
CA GLY A 107 17.83 5.64 2.47
C GLY A 107 19.13 5.11 3.04
N ILE A 108 19.56 3.91 2.66
CA ILE A 108 20.84 3.34 3.09
C ILE A 108 22.00 4.24 2.64
N ASP A 109 22.00 4.70 1.38
CA ASP A 109 23.04 5.58 0.84
C ASP A 109 23.10 6.90 1.64
N ALA A 110 21.94 7.51 1.92
CA ALA A 110 21.85 8.75 2.71
C ALA A 110 22.27 8.57 4.18
N CYS A 111 21.97 7.42 4.79
CA CYS A 111 22.25 7.16 6.20
C CYS A 111 23.71 6.82 6.47
N PHE A 112 24.30 6.01 5.59
CA PHE A 112 25.64 5.48 5.79
C PHE A 112 26.71 6.18 4.95
N ASN A 113 26.30 7.15 4.10
CA ASN A 113 27.19 7.97 3.28
C ASN A 113 28.18 7.09 2.48
N LEU A 114 27.64 6.00 1.91
CA LEU A 114 28.35 4.99 1.12
C LEU A 114 28.65 5.48 -0.29
#